data_AF-A0A2V6QWV5-F1
#
_entry.id   AF-A0A2V6QWV5-F1
#
_cell.length_a   1.000
_cell.length_b   1.000
_cell.length_c   1.000
_cell.angle_alpha   90.00
_cell.angle_beta   90.00
_cell.angle_gamma   90.00
#
_symmetry.space_group_name_H-M   'P 1'
#
loop_
_entity.id
_entity.type
_entity.pdbx_description
1 polymer ?
#
loop_
_entity_poly.entity_id
_entity_poly.type
_entity_poly.pdbx_seq_one_letter_code
_entity_poly.pdbx_strand_id
1 'polypeptide(L)' 'MSDCRVRLATPADADAIARIYNQGIEDRVATLETELRTPEERREWMASRSPRHPVIVA' A
#
# COMPACT_ATOMS: atom_id res chain seq x y z
N MET A 1 20.33 1.37 14.09
CA MET A 1 19.31 1.51 13.05
C MET A 1 18.98 0.12 12.58
N SER A 2 17.74 -0.34 12.72
CA SER A 2 17.36 -1.66 12.23
C SER A 2 17.57 -1.71 10.71
N ASP A 3 18.08 -2.84 10.23
CA ASP A 3 18.23 -3.10 8.81
C ASP A 3 16.84 -3.11 8.16
N CYS A 4 16.62 -2.26 7.15
CA CYS A 4 15.33 -2.10 6.50
C CYS A 4 15.32 -2.96 5.23
N ARG A 5 14.61 -4.09 5.29
CA ARG A 5 14.66 -5.12 4.25
C ARG A 5 13.57 -4.92 3.22
N VAL A 6 13.95 -4.48 2.03
CA VAL A 6 13.05 -4.37 0.89
C VAL A 6 12.71 -5.76 0.33
N ARG A 7 11.42 -6.02 0.06
CA ARG A 7 10.92 -7.25 -0.57
C ARG A 7 9.67 -6.99 -1.41
N LEU A 8 9.29 -7.97 -2.23
CA LEU A 8 7.97 -7.98 -2.88
C LEU A 8 6.87 -8.06 -1.81
N ALA A 9 5.81 -7.29 -2.05
CA ALA A 9 4.61 -7.34 -1.22
C ALA A 9 3.82 -8.61 -1.50
N THR A 10 3.15 -9.10 -0.47
CA THR A 10 2.22 -10.23 -0.50
C THR A 10 0.81 -9.73 -0.14
N PRO A 11 -0.26 -10.48 -0.42
CA PRO A 11 -1.62 -10.07 -0.04
C PRO A 11 -1.79 -9.79 1.47
N ALA A 12 -0.95 -10.38 2.33
CA ALA A 12 -0.96 -10.13 3.77
C ALA A 12 -0.47 -8.71 4.15
N ASP A 13 0.24 -8.02 3.26
CA ASP A 13 0.73 -6.66 3.49
C ASP A 13 -0.37 -5.59 3.25
N ALA A 14 -1.50 -5.98 2.67
CA ALA A 14 -2.55 -5.04 2.24
C ALA A 14 -3.12 -4.20 3.39
N ASP A 15 -3.28 -4.78 4.59
CA ASP A 15 -3.80 -4.07 5.76
C ASP A 15 -2.84 -2.93 6.18
N ALA A 16 -1.53 -3.21 6.19
CA ALA A 16 -0.51 -2.23 6.52
C ALA A 16 -0.39 -1.14 5.43
N ILE A 17 -0.46 -1.54 4.16
CA ILE A 17 -0.46 -0.61 3.01
C ILE A 17 -1.67 0.31 3.08
N ALA A 18 -2.87 -0.23 3.33
CA ALA A 18 -4.10 0.56 3.45
C ALA A 18 -3.98 1.58 4.59
N ARG A 19 -3.49 1.15 5.75
CA ARG A 19 -3.28 2.04 6.91
C ARG A 19 -2.33 3.20 6.59
N ILE A 20 -1.16 2.92 5.99
CA ILE A 20 -0.18 3.97 5.64
C ILE A 20 -0.74 4.92 4.59
N TYR A 21 -1.39 4.38 3.55
CA TYR A 21 -1.96 5.20 2.48
C TYR A 21 -3.10 6.08 2.99
N ASN A 22 -3.97 5.54 3.85
CA ASN A 22 -5.07 6.28 4.47
C ASN A 22 -4.58 7.41 5.37
N GLN A 23 -3.48 7.23 6.10
CA GLN A 23 -2.88 8.35 6.83
C GLN A 23 -2.52 9.50 5.88
N GLY A 24 -1.96 9.19 4.71
CA GLY A 24 -1.67 10.20 3.69
C GLY A 24 -2.91 10.91 3.15
N ILE A 25 -4.04 10.20 3.06
CA ILE A 25 -5.35 10.77 2.67
C ILE A 25 -5.88 11.69 3.77
N GLU A 26 -5.83 11.26 5.03
CA GLU A 26 -6.29 12.02 6.19
C GLU A 26 -5.46 13.28 6.41
N ASP A 27 -4.14 13.18 6.26
CA ASP A 27 -3.21 14.29 6.39
C ASP A 27 -3.36 15.32 5.26
N ARG A 28 -3.83 14.88 4.08
CA ARG A 28 -4.02 15.71 2.87
C ARG A 28 -2.75 16.40 2.36
N VAL A 29 -1.59 15.79 2.58
CA VAL A 29 -0.29 16.33 2.13
C VAL A 29 0.30 15.52 0.97
N ALA A 30 0.08 14.20 0.95
CA ALA A 30 0.82 13.28 0.08
C ALA A 30 0.00 12.74 -1.11
N THR A 31 -1.32 12.95 -1.13
CA THR A 31 -2.23 12.46 -2.16
C THR A 31 -3.41 13.41 -2.35
N LEU A 32 -4.05 13.36 -3.52
CA LEU A 32 -5.27 14.12 -3.85
C LEU A 32 -6.56 13.33 -3.57
N GLU A 33 -6.43 12.08 -3.14
CA GLU A 33 -7.55 11.22 -2.79
C GLU A 33 -8.28 11.76 -1.55
N THR A 34 -9.61 11.61 -1.52
CA THR A 34 -10.45 12.04 -0.38
C THR A 34 -11.17 10.88 0.31
N GLU A 35 -11.19 9.70 -0.32
CA GLU A 35 -11.89 8.51 0.16
C GLU A 35 -10.89 7.50 0.71
N LEU A 36 -11.10 7.04 1.94
CA LEU A 36 -10.27 6.02 2.57
C LEU A 36 -10.38 4.69 1.81
N ARG A 37 -9.25 3.98 1.74
CA ARG A 37 -9.15 2.68 1.07
C ARG A 37 -9.31 1.55 2.07
N THR A 38 -9.99 0.49 1.65
CA THR A 38 -10.10 -0.72 2.45
C THR A 38 -8.94 -1.68 2.17
N PRO A 39 -8.58 -2.55 3.12
CA PRO A 39 -7.60 -3.61 2.86
C PRO A 39 -8.02 -4.55 1.73
N GLU A 40 -9.30 -4.86 1.62
CA GLU A 40 -9.88 -5.68 0.54
C GLU A 40 -9.59 -5.07 -0.83
N GLU A 41 -9.91 -3.78 -1.00
CA GLU A 41 -9.59 -3.03 -2.23
C GLU A 41 -8.08 -2.98 -2.51
N ARG A 42 -7.24 -2.90 -1.47
CA ARG A 42 -5.77 -2.93 -1.65
C ARG A 42 -5.31 -4.31 -2.13
N ARG A 43 -5.88 -5.41 -1.62
CA ARG A 43 -5.57 -6.76 -2.13
C ARG A 43 -5.93 -6.89 -3.61
N GLU A 44 -7.10 -6.43 -4.00
CA GLU A 44 -7.54 -6.45 -5.41
C GLU A 44 -6.66 -5.57 -6.30
N TRP A 45 -6.34 -4.36 -5.85
CA TRP A 45 -5.43 -3.46 -6.54
C TRP A 45 -4.04 -4.09 -6.73
N MET A 46 -3.50 -4.78 -5.70
CA MET A 46 -2.23 -5.51 -5.80
C MET A 46 -2.33 -6.67 -6.81
N ALA A 47 -3.40 -7.45 -6.75
CA ALA A 47 -3.63 -8.59 -7.66
C ALA A 47 -3.78 -8.15 -9.12
N SER A 48 -4.29 -6.94 -9.37
CA SER A 48 -4.42 -6.37 -10.72
C SER A 48 -3.09 -5.92 -11.36
N ARG A 49 -1.99 -5.89 -10.59
CA ARG A 49 -0.69 -5.45 -11.10
C ARG A 49 -0.04 -6.51 -11.97
N SER A 50 0.49 -6.10 -13.12
CA SER A 50 1.32 -6.97 -13.94
C SER A 50 2.73 -7.12 -13.35
N PRO A 51 3.48 -8.19 -13.70
CA PRO A 51 4.87 -8.37 -13.24
C PRO A 51 5.81 -7.20 -13.58
N ARG A 52 5.46 -6.37 -14.58
CA ARG A 52 6.20 -5.16 -14.93
C ARG A 52 6.04 -4.03 -13.91
N HIS A 53 5.00 -4.06 -13.08
CA HIS A 53 4.69 -3.01 -12.10
C HIS A 53 4.48 -3.60 -10.69
N PRO A 54 5.53 -4.21 -10.10
CA PRO A 54 5.42 -4.87 -8.80
C PRO A 54 5.19 -3.87 -7.68
N VAL A 55 4.63 -4.36 -6.57
CA VAL A 55 4.51 -3.63 -5.31
C VAL A 55 5.59 -4.12 -4.35
N ILE A 56 6.29 -3.19 -3.70
CA ILE A 56 7.37 -3.48 -2.75
C ILE A 56 7.07 -2.87 -1.38
N VAL A 57 7.62 -3.49 -0.34
CA VAL A 57 7.53 -3.05 1.06
C VAL A 57 8.91 -3.17 1.73
N ALA A 58 9.10 -2.49 2.87
CA ALA A 58 10.33 -2.48 3.65
C ALA A 58 10.06 -2.51 5.17
#